data_AF-A0A061D552-F1
#
_entry.id   AF-A0A061D552-F1
#
_cell.length_a   1.000
_cell.length_b   1.000
_cell.length_c   1.000
_cell.angle_alpha   90.00
_cell.angle_beta   90.00
_cell.angle_gamma   90.00
#
_symmetry.space_group_name_H-M   'P 1'
#
loop_
_entity.id
_entity.type
_entity.pdbx_description
1 polymer ?
#
loop_
_entity_poly.entity_id
_entity_poly.type
_entity_poly.pdbx_seq_one_letter_code
_entity_poly.pdbx_strand_id
1 'polypeptide(L)'
;MQGCGVTYELDELFKPETPKLYNAEGQEIGCKINLQAARKAAFYCPTPYAMDPPGCFNQFYVDGELNDLSEISKSLVPSRTNHFVTLKLNGNRVGPGEELRQSPPLECPCITIKGVVLSTIQI
;
A
#
# COMPACT_ATOMS: atom_id res chain seq x y z
N MET A 1 5.83 -11.85 1.83
CA MET A 1 6.21 -10.48 2.31
C MET A 1 5.00 -9.84 2.99
N GLN A 2 5.10 -8.72 3.72
CA GLN A 2 3.85 -8.08 4.21
C GLN A 2 3.14 -7.40 3.04
N GLY A 3 1.84 -7.65 2.90
CA GLY A 3 1.08 -7.19 1.76
C GLY A 3 -0.34 -7.77 1.71
N CYS A 4 -1.15 -7.21 0.83
CA CYS A 4 -2.49 -7.68 0.53
C CYS A 4 -2.84 -7.41 -0.93
N GLY A 5 -4.03 -7.79 -1.35
CA GLY A 5 -4.47 -7.58 -2.72
C GLY A 5 -5.78 -8.30 -3.01
N VAL A 6 -6.07 -8.47 -4.30
CA VAL A 6 -7.30 -9.12 -4.77
C VAL A 6 -6.96 -10.49 -5.37
N THR A 7 -7.13 -11.57 -4.61
CA THR A 7 -7.10 -12.98 -5.06
C THR A 7 -7.29 -13.93 -3.87
N TYR A 8 -7.60 -15.21 -4.13
CA TYR A 8 -7.65 -16.28 -3.14
C TYR A 8 -6.26 -16.85 -2.78
N GLU A 9 -5.24 -16.62 -3.62
CA GLU A 9 -3.85 -17.14 -3.44
C GLU A 9 -2.92 -16.12 -2.77
N LEU A 10 -3.48 -15.27 -1.89
CA LEU A 10 -2.70 -14.25 -1.17
C LEU A 10 -1.74 -14.87 -0.14
N ASP A 11 -2.01 -16.08 0.30
CA ASP A 11 -1.23 -16.87 1.26
C ASP A 11 0.13 -17.34 0.72
N GLU A 12 0.26 -17.52 -0.59
CA GLU A 12 1.55 -17.81 -1.23
C GLU A 12 2.40 -16.53 -1.41
N LEU A 13 1.76 -15.38 -1.63
CA LEU A 13 2.42 -14.10 -1.91
C LEU A 13 2.76 -13.32 -0.63
N PHE A 14 1.86 -13.36 0.33
CA PHE A 14 1.88 -12.53 1.52
C PHE A 14 1.94 -13.36 2.80
N LYS A 15 2.62 -12.78 3.78
CA LYS A 15 2.74 -13.37 5.10
C LYS A 15 1.36 -13.39 5.76
N PRO A 16 0.90 -14.52 6.33
CA PRO A 16 -0.41 -14.59 6.98
C PRO A 16 -0.49 -13.68 8.22
N GLU A 17 0.66 -13.26 8.78
CA GLU A 17 0.73 -12.29 9.87
C GLU A 17 0.61 -10.83 9.39
N THR A 18 0.30 -10.58 8.12
CA THR A 18 0.06 -9.21 7.63
C THR A 18 -1.18 -8.64 8.33
N PRO A 19 -1.08 -7.46 8.99
CA PRO A 19 -2.22 -6.89 9.68
C PRO A 19 -3.33 -6.53 8.71
N LYS A 20 -4.54 -7.01 9.02
CA LYS A 20 -5.75 -6.78 8.23
C LYS A 20 -6.35 -5.41 8.54
N LEU A 21 -6.95 -4.81 7.52
CA LEU A 21 -7.71 -3.57 7.61
C LEU A 21 -9.20 -3.92 7.57
N TYR A 22 -9.96 -3.37 8.50
CA TYR A 22 -11.41 -3.59 8.60
C TYR A 22 -12.17 -2.27 8.50
N ASN A 23 -13.34 -2.28 7.86
CA ASN A 23 -14.27 -1.15 7.89
C ASN A 23 -15.07 -1.11 9.20
N ALA A 24 -15.95 -0.10 9.33
CA ALA A 24 -16.78 0.10 10.53
C ALA A 24 -17.74 -1.08 10.79
N GLU A 25 -18.12 -1.80 9.73
CA GLU A 25 -18.98 -2.98 9.77
C GLU A 25 -18.20 -4.27 10.10
N GLY A 26 -16.87 -4.19 10.28
CA GLY A 26 -16.01 -5.33 10.60
C GLY A 26 -15.66 -6.22 9.40
N GLN A 27 -15.90 -5.76 8.17
CA GLN A 27 -15.51 -6.46 6.95
C GLN A 27 -14.05 -6.16 6.62
N GLU A 28 -13.31 -7.18 6.23
CA GLU A 28 -11.92 -7.03 5.76
C GLU A 28 -11.92 -6.29 4.42
N ILE A 29 -11.25 -5.13 4.40
CA ILE A 29 -11.14 -4.26 3.22
C ILE A 29 -9.70 -4.12 2.74
N GLY A 30 -8.76 -4.90 3.28
CA GLY A 30 -7.36 -4.89 2.86
C GLY A 30 -6.39 -5.05 4.03
N CYS A 31 -5.30 -4.27 4.03
CA CYS A 31 -4.24 -4.40 5.03
C CYS A 31 -3.64 -3.07 5.44
N LYS A 32 -3.10 -3.04 6.66
CA LYS A 32 -2.34 -1.91 7.21
C LYS A 32 -0.92 -2.35 7.55
N ILE A 33 0.07 -1.73 6.92
CA ILE A 33 1.46 -2.15 7.02
C ILE A 33 2.30 -1.05 7.63
N ASN A 34 2.81 -1.32 8.83
CA ASN A 34 3.83 -0.46 9.42
C ASN A 34 5.18 -0.69 8.71
N LEU A 35 5.53 0.18 7.75
CA LEU A 35 6.79 0.08 7.00
C LEU A 35 8.06 0.23 7.84
N GLN A 36 8.01 0.89 9.00
CA GLN A 36 9.17 0.97 9.89
C GLN A 36 9.57 -0.41 10.41
N ALA A 37 8.57 -1.21 10.79
CA ALA A 37 8.77 -2.58 11.25
C ALA A 37 8.98 -3.55 10.07
N ALA A 38 8.15 -3.45 9.04
CA ALA A 38 8.13 -4.40 7.93
C ALA A 38 9.29 -4.23 6.94
N ARG A 39 9.85 -3.01 6.83
CA ARG A 39 10.85 -2.56 5.83
C ARG A 39 10.43 -2.65 4.36
N LYS A 40 9.45 -3.48 4.04
CA LYS A 40 8.91 -3.66 2.70
C LYS A 40 7.43 -4.04 2.77
N ALA A 41 6.64 -3.36 1.95
CA ALA A 41 5.24 -3.62 1.71
C ALA A 41 5.03 -4.03 0.24
N ALA A 42 3.94 -4.73 -0.02
CA ALA A 42 3.55 -5.11 -1.37
C ALA A 42 2.02 -5.12 -1.53
N PHE A 43 1.56 -4.82 -2.73
CA PHE A 43 0.15 -4.77 -3.07
C PHE A 43 -0.10 -5.40 -4.42
N TYR A 44 -1.13 -6.24 -4.50
CA TYR A 44 -1.51 -6.94 -5.73
C TYR A 44 -2.89 -6.53 -6.21
N CYS A 45 -2.97 -6.02 -7.43
CA CYS A 45 -4.21 -5.62 -8.08
C CYS A 45 -4.19 -6.13 -9.54
N PRO A 46 -4.83 -7.29 -9.81
CA PRO A 46 -4.84 -7.91 -11.12
C PRO A 46 -5.86 -7.28 -12.06
N THR A 47 -5.66 -7.46 -13.37
CA THR A 47 -6.70 -7.21 -14.39
C THR A 47 -7.94 -8.06 -14.12
N PRO A 48 -9.17 -7.53 -14.29
CA PRO A 48 -9.54 -6.24 -14.89
C PRO A 48 -9.58 -5.05 -13.91
N TYR A 49 -9.06 -5.20 -12.70
CA TYR A 49 -9.03 -4.15 -11.68
C TYR A 49 -7.80 -3.26 -11.86
N ALA A 50 -7.86 -2.06 -11.27
CA ALA A 50 -6.80 -1.08 -11.36
C ALA A 50 -6.48 -0.49 -9.99
N MET A 51 -5.20 -0.18 -9.76
CA MET A 51 -4.79 0.62 -8.61
C MET A 51 -5.24 2.07 -8.83
N ASP A 52 -5.70 2.70 -7.77
CA ASP A 52 -6.11 4.09 -7.75
C ASP A 52 -5.41 4.79 -6.56
N PRO A 53 -4.61 5.86 -6.78
CA PRO A 53 -4.27 6.42 -8.08
C PRO A 53 -3.51 5.43 -8.99
N PRO A 54 -3.58 5.59 -10.32
CA PRO A 54 -2.80 4.78 -11.26
C PRO A 54 -1.30 4.82 -10.96
N GLY A 55 -0.83 5.86 -10.26
CA GLY A 55 0.54 6.07 -9.84
C GLY A 55 0.98 5.30 -8.59
N CYS A 56 0.13 4.56 -7.88
CA CYS A 56 0.54 3.76 -6.72
C CYS A 56 1.80 2.90 -7.04
N PHE A 57 2.90 2.95 -6.30
CA PHE A 57 3.24 3.68 -5.06
C PHE A 57 4.11 4.94 -5.27
N ASN A 58 4.14 5.52 -6.46
CA ASN A 58 4.69 6.88 -6.65
C ASN A 58 3.72 7.96 -6.17
N GLN A 59 2.42 7.63 -6.09
CA GLN A 59 1.36 8.52 -5.64
C GLN A 59 0.46 7.79 -4.65
N PHE A 60 -0.15 8.53 -3.73
CA PHE A 60 -1.02 8.01 -2.69
C PHE A 60 -2.19 8.96 -2.44
N TYR A 61 -3.27 8.43 -1.89
CA TYR A 61 -4.24 9.25 -1.20
C TYR A 61 -3.81 9.45 0.26
N VAL A 62 -3.92 10.68 0.74
CA VAL A 62 -3.75 11.07 2.14
C VAL A 62 -4.98 11.90 2.48
N ASP A 63 -5.84 11.38 3.36
CA ASP A 63 -7.16 11.98 3.66
C ASP A 63 -8.01 12.27 2.40
N GLY A 64 -7.88 11.43 1.37
CA GLY A 64 -8.58 11.56 0.09
C GLY A 64 -7.92 12.54 -0.90
N GLU A 65 -6.82 13.19 -0.54
CA GLU A 65 -6.06 14.07 -1.44
C GLU A 65 -4.89 13.32 -2.09
N LEU A 66 -4.69 13.56 -3.39
CA LEU A 66 -3.60 12.95 -4.15
C LEU A 66 -2.26 13.61 -3.78
N ASN A 67 -1.30 12.81 -3.35
CA ASN A 67 0.03 13.26 -2.94
C ASN A 67 1.13 12.42 -3.62
N ASP A 68 2.25 13.06 -3.98
CA ASP A 68 3.40 12.37 -4.56
C ASP A 68 4.34 11.84 -3.46
N LEU A 69 4.82 10.61 -3.63
CA LEU A 69 5.71 9.96 -2.64
C LEU A 69 6.98 10.79 -2.38
N SER A 70 7.50 11.46 -3.40
CA SER A 70 8.71 12.30 -3.29
C SER A 70 8.55 13.49 -2.35
N GLU A 71 7.31 13.96 -2.14
CA GLU A 71 6.99 15.03 -1.20
C GLU A 71 6.87 14.50 0.24
N ILE A 72 6.50 13.23 0.39
CA ILE A 72 6.32 12.55 1.68
C ILE A 72 7.65 12.01 2.23
N SER A 73 8.43 11.27 1.43
CA SER A 73 9.69 10.67 1.88
C SER A 73 10.63 10.34 0.72
N LYS A 74 11.91 10.67 0.91
CA LYS A 74 13.00 10.31 -0.03
C LYS A 74 13.57 8.90 0.23
N SER A 75 13.24 8.34 1.39
CA SER A 75 13.70 7.03 1.83
C SER A 75 12.82 5.89 1.33
N LEU A 76 11.59 6.18 0.93
CA LEU A 76 10.69 5.22 0.32
C LEU A 76 11.00 5.03 -1.16
N VAL A 77 11.14 3.77 -1.57
CA VAL A 77 11.47 3.38 -2.95
C VAL A 77 10.38 2.47 -3.49
N PRO A 78 9.55 2.95 -4.43
CA PRO A 78 8.52 2.15 -5.07
C PRO A 78 9.12 1.32 -6.21
N SER A 79 8.54 0.15 -6.47
CA SER A 79 8.81 -0.67 -7.65
C SER A 79 7.52 -1.29 -8.13
N ARG A 80 7.29 -1.25 -9.45
CA ARG A 80 6.02 -1.62 -10.07
C ARG A 80 6.22 -2.61 -11.21
N THR A 81 5.31 -3.57 -11.26
CA THR A 81 5.03 -4.44 -12.41
C THR A 81 3.56 -4.26 -12.81
N ASN A 82 3.07 -5.00 -13.82
CA ASN A 82 1.71 -4.82 -14.35
C ASN A 82 0.60 -4.97 -13.29
N HIS A 83 0.74 -5.88 -12.33
CA HIS A 83 -0.29 -6.18 -11.33
C HIS A 83 0.20 -6.11 -9.88
N PHE A 84 1.51 -5.91 -9.69
CA PHE A 84 2.14 -6.00 -8.39
C PHE A 84 3.04 -4.78 -8.16
N VAL A 85 2.83 -4.10 -7.03
CA VAL A 85 3.66 -2.99 -6.58
C VAL A 85 4.29 -3.30 -5.24
N THR A 86 5.48 -2.78 -5.02
CA THR A 86 6.19 -2.88 -3.74
C THR A 86 6.71 -1.51 -3.32
N LEU A 87 6.71 -1.28 -2.02
CA LEU A 87 7.31 -0.10 -1.42
C LEU A 87 8.36 -0.56 -0.40
N LYS A 88 9.58 -0.07 -0.55
CA LYS A 88 10.70 -0.44 0.34
C LYS A 88 11.20 0.79 1.06
N LEU A 89 11.36 0.68 2.38
CA LEU A 89 12.09 1.67 3.17
C LEU A 89 13.60 1.43 3.02
N ASN A 90 14.30 2.36 2.37
CA ASN A 90 15.74 2.31 2.21
C ASN A 90 16.43 2.95 3.41
N GLY A 91 16.85 2.14 4.37
CA GLY A 91 17.53 2.58 5.59
C GLY A 91 18.76 3.48 5.36
N ASN A 92 19.43 3.33 4.21
CA ASN A 92 20.61 4.15 3.87
C ASN A 92 20.25 5.59 3.46
N ARG A 93 18.97 5.86 3.17
CA ARG A 93 18.48 7.19 2.80
C ARG A 93 17.78 7.90 3.95
N VAL A 94 17.52 7.18 5.05
CA VAL A 94 16.83 7.71 6.24
C VAL A 94 17.71 8.80 6.85
N GLY A 95 17.29 10.05 6.68
CA GLY A 95 17.98 11.18 7.26
C GLY A 95 17.88 11.21 8.79
N PRO A 96 18.76 11.94 9.49
CA PRO A 96 18.59 12.21 10.92
C PRO A 96 17.21 12.85 11.18
N GLY A 97 16.34 12.17 11.92
CA GLY A 97 14.99 12.65 12.24
C GLY A 97 13.91 12.34 11.20
N GLU A 98 14.19 11.58 10.14
CA GLU A 98 13.17 11.12 9.20
C GLU A 98 12.37 9.95 9.81
N GLU A 99 11.27 10.29 10.49
CA GLU A 99 10.26 9.31 10.89
C GLU A 99 9.12 9.33 9.88
N LEU A 100 8.84 8.16 9.28
CA LEU A 100 7.63 8.00 8.47
C LEU A 100 6.42 8.25 9.39
N ARG A 101 5.71 9.37 9.17
CA ARG A 101 4.50 9.68 9.93
C ARG A 101 3.50 8.53 9.72
N GLN A 102 2.98 8.00 10.82
CA GLN A 102 1.98 6.91 10.79
C GLN A 102 0.54 7.43 10.59
N SER A 103 0.38 8.76 10.51
CA SER A 103 -0.90 9.44 10.34
C SER A 103 -0.70 10.77 9.59
N PRO A 104 -1.56 11.09 8.62
CA PRO A 104 -2.60 10.23 8.05
C PRO A 104 -1.96 9.06 7.25
N PRO A 105 -2.60 7.89 7.15
CA PRO A 105 -2.04 6.75 6.43
C PRO A 105 -1.95 7.04 4.93
N LEU A 106 -0.97 6.46 4.26
CA LEU A 106 -0.88 6.52 2.80
C LEU A 106 -1.74 5.41 2.20
N GLU A 107 -2.71 5.77 1.37
CA GLU A 107 -3.71 4.82 0.87
C GLU A 107 -3.56 4.56 -0.62
N CYS A 108 -3.69 3.29 -1.00
CA CYS A 108 -3.80 2.84 -2.37
C CYS A 108 -4.89 1.76 -2.48
N PRO A 109 -6.10 2.11 -2.93
CA PRO A 109 -7.12 1.14 -3.29
C PRO A 109 -6.82 0.40 -4.61
N CYS A 110 -7.34 -0.83 -4.70
CA CYS A 110 -7.57 -1.57 -5.92
C CYS A 110 -9.07 -1.52 -6.22
N ILE A 111 -9.43 -0.93 -7.37
CA ILE A 111 -10.81 -0.64 -7.74
C ILE A 111 -11.24 -1.42 -8.99
N THR A 112 -12.54 -1.68 -9.07
CA THR A 112 -13.17 -2.15 -10.31
C THR A 112 -13.24 -1.03 -11.36
N ILE A 113 -13.52 -1.41 -12.62
CA ILE A 113 -13.82 -0.46 -13.70
C ILE A 113 -14.99 0.50 -13.40
N LYS A 114 -15.82 0.18 -12.39
CA LYS A 114 -16.95 1.02 -11.93
C LYS A 114 -16.58 1.89 -10.72
N GLY A 115 -15.33 1.88 -10.27
CA GLY A 115 -14.87 2.65 -9.10
C GLY A 115 -15.15 1.99 -7.74
N VAL A 116 -15.63 0.74 -7.71
CA VAL A 116 -15.85 0.01 -6.44
C VAL A 116 -14.51 -0.47 -5.89
N VAL A 117 -14.19 -0.12 -4.64
CA VAL A 117 -12.99 -0.57 -3.92
C VAL A 117 -13.13 -2.05 -3.55
N LEU A 118 -12.11 -2.85 -3.88
CA LEU A 118 -12.01 -4.28 -3.56
C LEU A 118 -11.05 -4.56 -2.42
N SER A 119 -9.95 -3.81 -2.36
CA SER A 119 -8.93 -3.93 -1.32
C SER A 119 -8.17 -2.61 -1.24
N THR A 120 -7.73 -2.22 -0.05
CA THR A 120 -6.91 -1.03 0.18
C THR A 120 -5.69 -1.42 0.99
N ILE A 121 -4.52 -1.00 0.52
CA ILE A 121 -3.32 -1.01 1.35
C ILE A 121 -3.16 0.37 2.01
N GLN A 122 -2.98 0.34 3.33
CA GLN A 122 -2.58 1.48 4.14
C GLN A 122 -1.15 1.29 4.61
N ILE A 123 -0.34 2.33 4.44
CA ILE A 123 1.05 2.39 4.92
C ILE A 123 1.14 3.37 6.09
#